data_AF-A0A1W9I2C5-F1
#
_entry.id   AF-A0A1W9I2C5-F1
#
_cell.length_a   1.000
_cell.length_b   1.000
_cell.length_c   1.000
_cell.angle_alpha   90.00
_cell.angle_beta   90.00
_cell.angle_gamma   90.00
#
_symmetry.space_group_name_H-M   'P 1'
#
loop_
_entity.id
_entity.type
_entity.pdbx_description
1 polymer ?
#
loop_
_entity_poly.entity_id
_entity_poly.type
_entity_poly.pdbx_seq_one_letter_code
_entity_poly.pdbx_strand_id
1 'polypeptide(L)'
;MEQFSGSLDWERSIIFELNSEHEYVCRVHKISLRPVTIALFNSQTRWGQFDPITRTISISTKLVREFPWHDVIGVFRHEMAHQLVYEESMGRVEACTHGEAFKDACRRLGVSDLYARAGVDLTSNNFDWRKEVRDPKSEAILDKVRKLLALANSSNEHEALLAMEKVRELHAKYNIELSESMQREGFVHLILNCKKQKLPSWFLRVAGILSEHFFVRTLILRQYEQSIGTQVGAIEVIGKKENVLLAEYVYYFLIQQLEVLVEKKIKTENRLSRRDRNSYRLGILEGFYQKLKLKKPSPQTGLHGFGTPRNALDKFKMDKEIESYIDIVYPRLRKRRRGAIRINSEVYASGQSVGMSLAFHKPVEDKNGKSRALLKAGRVDQSQIDI
;
A
#
# COMPACT_ATOMS: atom_id res chain seq x y z
N MET A 1 14.65 1.89 36.79
CA MET A 1 13.21 2.26 36.79
C MET A 1 12.76 2.85 35.46
N GLU A 2 13.56 3.66 34.76
CA GLU A 2 13.19 4.23 33.45
C GLU A 2 13.05 3.23 32.29
N GLN A 3 13.81 2.12 32.28
CA GLN A 3 13.64 1.08 31.24
C GLN A 3 12.35 0.26 31.40
N PHE A 4 11.84 0.14 32.63
CA PHE A 4 10.60 -0.62 32.91
C PHE A 4 9.34 0.19 32.57
N SER A 5 9.35 1.52 32.76
CA SER A 5 8.21 2.38 32.39
C SER A 5 7.99 2.40 30.87
N GLY A 6 9.07 2.50 30.08
CA GLY A 6 8.97 2.48 28.62
C GLY A 6 8.43 1.17 28.04
N SER A 7 8.73 0.02 28.67
CA SER A 7 8.19 -1.28 28.24
C SER A 7 6.72 -1.45 28.59
N LEU A 8 6.30 -1.02 29.79
CA LEU A 8 4.91 -1.11 30.24
C LEU A 8 3.98 -0.19 29.43
N ASP A 9 4.43 1.04 29.13
CA ASP A 9 3.65 1.99 28.34
C ASP A 9 3.53 1.54 26.87
N TRP A 10 4.55 0.87 26.34
CA TRP A 10 4.49 0.22 25.03
C TRP A 10 3.45 -0.91 25.02
N GLU A 11 3.52 -1.89 25.93
CA GLU A 11 2.56 -3.01 25.98
C GLU A 11 1.11 -2.51 26.14
N ARG A 12 0.89 -1.53 27.02
CA ARG A 12 -0.42 -0.89 27.21
C ARG A 12 -0.95 -0.27 25.92
N SER A 13 -0.10 0.42 25.16
CA SER A 13 -0.49 1.02 23.88
C SER A 13 -0.90 -0.04 22.88
N ILE A 14 -0.16 -1.15 22.78
CA ILE A 14 -0.50 -2.27 21.89
C ILE A 14 -1.84 -2.89 22.28
N ILE A 15 -2.04 -3.21 23.56
CA ILE A 15 -3.28 -3.81 24.05
C ILE A 15 -4.47 -2.86 23.80
N PHE A 16 -4.29 -1.55 24.01
CA PHE A 16 -5.32 -0.56 23.72
C PHE A 16 -5.71 -0.53 22.24
N GLU A 17 -4.73 -0.57 21.34
CA GLU A 17 -4.96 -0.56 19.90
C GLU A 17 -5.62 -1.86 19.42
N LEU A 18 -5.25 -3.01 19.97
CA LEU A 18 -5.92 -4.29 19.66
C LEU A 18 -7.36 -4.35 20.18
N ASN A 19 -7.63 -3.81 21.37
CA ASN A 19 -9.01 -3.69 21.87
C ASN A 19 -9.84 -2.75 20.97
N SER A 20 -9.27 -1.61 20.61
CA SER A 20 -9.91 -0.65 19.70
C SER A 20 -10.23 -1.27 18.35
N GLU A 21 -9.32 -2.12 17.84
CA GLU A 21 -9.54 -2.87 16.61
C GLU A 21 -10.66 -3.91 16.74
N HIS A 22 -10.70 -4.67 17.85
CA HIS A 22 -11.78 -5.65 18.11
C HIS A 22 -13.16 -4.99 18.08
N GLU A 23 -13.32 -3.90 18.84
CA GLU A 23 -14.55 -3.12 18.86
C GLU A 23 -14.87 -2.51 17.50
N TYR A 24 -13.85 -2.01 16.80
CA TYR A 24 -14.00 -1.44 15.46
C TYR A 24 -14.55 -2.48 14.49
N VAL A 25 -13.93 -3.66 14.39
CA VAL A 25 -14.32 -4.76 13.49
C VAL A 25 -15.74 -5.22 13.81
N CYS A 26 -16.03 -5.56 15.07
CA CYS A 26 -17.39 -5.96 15.50
C CYS A 26 -18.43 -4.93 15.07
N ARG A 27 -18.16 -3.65 15.35
CA ARG A 27 -19.05 -2.56 15.01
C ARG A 27 -19.22 -2.40 13.50
N VAL A 28 -18.15 -2.36 12.70
CA VAL A 28 -18.28 -2.07 11.26
C VAL A 28 -18.92 -3.22 10.48
N HIS A 29 -18.63 -4.46 10.86
CA HIS A 29 -19.21 -5.68 10.27
C HIS A 29 -20.55 -6.10 10.88
N LYS A 30 -21.03 -5.39 11.92
CA LYS A 30 -22.29 -5.70 12.64
C LYS A 30 -22.28 -7.11 13.24
N ILE A 31 -21.14 -7.53 13.77
CA ILE A 31 -20.97 -8.82 14.44
C ILE A 31 -20.94 -8.56 15.95
N SER A 32 -21.71 -9.35 16.70
CA SER A 32 -21.69 -9.32 18.16
C SER A 32 -20.81 -10.44 18.65
N LEU A 33 -19.55 -10.11 18.94
CA LEU A 33 -18.64 -10.97 19.69
C LEU A 33 -18.67 -10.54 21.15
N ARG A 34 -18.63 -11.51 22.06
CA ARG A 34 -18.45 -11.18 23.47
C ARG A 34 -17.03 -10.60 23.69
N PRO A 35 -16.82 -9.73 24.70
CA PRO A 35 -15.49 -9.24 25.03
C PRO A 35 -14.52 -10.38 25.35
N VAL A 36 -13.25 -10.21 24.96
CA VAL A 36 -12.15 -11.15 25.19
C VAL A 36 -11.04 -10.49 25.98
N THR A 37 -10.28 -11.30 26.71
CA THR A 37 -8.99 -10.85 27.24
C THR A 37 -7.99 -10.78 26.08
N ILE A 38 -7.27 -9.67 25.95
CA ILE A 38 -6.18 -9.54 24.98
C ILE A 38 -4.86 -9.56 25.74
N ALA A 39 -3.96 -10.44 25.33
CA ALA A 39 -2.65 -10.60 25.94
C ALA A 39 -1.53 -10.60 24.89
N LEU A 40 -0.32 -10.29 25.35
CA LEU A 40 0.90 -10.54 24.58
C LEU A 40 1.60 -11.78 25.13
N PHE A 41 2.23 -12.55 24.25
CA PHE A 41 3.01 -13.71 24.65
C PHE A 41 4.33 -13.79 23.89
N ASN A 42 5.31 -14.50 24.44
CA ASN A 42 6.60 -14.69 23.79
C ASN A 42 6.58 -16.00 23.00
N SER A 43 6.72 -15.91 21.68
CA SER A 43 6.84 -17.09 20.80
C SER A 43 7.68 -16.77 19.58
N GLN A 44 8.45 -17.78 19.14
CA GLN A 44 9.31 -17.70 17.96
C GLN A 44 8.63 -18.19 16.68
N THR A 45 7.58 -19.00 16.82
CA THR A 45 6.97 -19.75 15.71
C THR A 45 5.46 -19.54 15.59
N ARG A 46 4.79 -19.04 16.63
CA ARG A 46 3.35 -18.80 16.64
C ARG A 46 3.07 -17.30 16.77
N TRP A 47 2.28 -16.74 15.87
CA TRP A 47 1.98 -15.32 15.84
C TRP A 47 0.72 -14.91 16.61
N GLY A 48 -0.30 -15.75 16.62
CA GLY A 48 -1.57 -15.53 17.30
C GLY A 48 -2.14 -16.84 17.84
N GLN A 49 -3.05 -16.71 18.81
CA GLN A 49 -3.96 -17.79 19.20
C GLN A 49 -5.20 -17.23 19.89
N PHE A 50 -6.33 -17.89 19.65
CA PHE A 50 -7.53 -17.78 20.48
C PHE A 50 -7.65 -19.01 21.40
N ASP A 51 -7.70 -18.76 22.71
CA ASP A 51 -7.98 -19.79 23.72
C ASP A 51 -9.48 -19.78 24.08
N PRO A 52 -10.25 -20.83 23.76
CA PRO A 52 -11.68 -20.89 24.04
C PRO A 52 -12.01 -21.05 25.53
N ILE A 53 -11.10 -21.62 26.34
CA ILE A 53 -11.33 -21.89 27.77
C ILE A 53 -11.27 -20.57 28.54
N THR A 54 -10.21 -19.80 28.34
CA THR A 54 -10.01 -18.51 29.02
C THR A 54 -10.64 -17.35 28.27
N ARG A 55 -11.06 -17.56 27.02
CA ARG A 55 -11.57 -16.53 26.10
C ARG A 55 -10.54 -15.42 25.89
N THR A 56 -9.32 -15.83 25.60
CA THR A 56 -8.17 -14.94 25.43
C THR A 56 -7.68 -14.97 23.98
N ILE A 57 -7.53 -13.80 23.36
CA ILE A 57 -6.72 -13.65 22.14
C ILE A 57 -5.31 -13.23 22.57
N SER A 58 -4.32 -14.02 22.19
CA SER A 58 -2.91 -13.73 22.48
C SER A 58 -2.14 -13.43 21.20
N ILE A 59 -1.36 -12.36 21.18
CA ILE A 59 -0.50 -11.97 20.04
C ILE A 59 0.97 -12.01 20.43
N SER A 60 1.82 -12.52 19.54
CA SER A 60 3.25 -12.64 19.82
C SER A 60 3.93 -11.28 19.90
N THR A 61 4.71 -11.05 20.96
CA THR A 61 5.54 -9.84 21.11
C THR A 61 6.52 -9.67 19.95
N LYS A 62 7.04 -10.78 19.39
CA LYS A 62 7.92 -10.78 18.23
C LYS A 62 7.19 -10.27 16.98
N LEU A 63 5.94 -10.69 16.77
CA LEU A 63 5.12 -10.17 15.66
C LEU A 63 5.02 -8.64 15.73
N VAL A 64 4.66 -8.13 16.91
CA VAL A 64 4.46 -6.68 17.11
C VAL A 64 5.74 -5.87 16.91
N ARG A 65 6.90 -6.45 17.27
CA ARG A 65 8.20 -5.77 17.21
C ARG A 65 8.85 -5.83 15.82
N GLU A 66 8.70 -6.94 15.11
CA GLU A 66 9.45 -7.19 13.87
C GLU A 66 8.64 -6.95 12.61
N PHE A 67 7.30 -6.94 12.71
CA PHE A 67 6.41 -6.81 11.56
C PHE A 67 5.62 -5.49 11.57
N PRO A 68 5.28 -4.97 10.39
CA PRO A 68 4.37 -3.84 10.26
C PRO A 68 3.05 -4.05 11.00
N TRP A 69 2.45 -2.96 11.48
CA TRP A 69 1.19 -3.01 12.23
C TRP A 69 0.04 -3.72 11.48
N HIS A 70 -0.01 -3.59 10.15
CA HIS A 70 -1.06 -4.26 9.37
C HIS A 70 -0.98 -5.79 9.42
N ASP A 71 0.23 -6.37 9.57
CA ASP A 71 0.39 -7.81 9.77
C ASP A 71 -0.11 -8.23 11.16
N VAL A 72 0.15 -7.39 12.18
CA VAL A 72 -0.37 -7.59 13.54
C VAL A 72 -1.89 -7.61 13.53
N ILE A 73 -2.53 -6.64 12.88
CA ILE A 73 -3.99 -6.58 12.76
C ILE A 73 -4.54 -7.75 11.94
N GLY A 74 -3.84 -8.15 10.87
CA GLY A 74 -4.22 -9.30 10.06
C GLY A 74 -4.30 -10.59 10.87
N VAL A 75 -3.25 -10.89 11.64
CA VAL A 75 -3.22 -12.03 12.57
C VAL A 75 -4.27 -11.87 13.67
N PHE A 76 -4.43 -10.67 14.23
CA PHE A 76 -5.43 -10.44 15.26
C PHE A 76 -6.86 -10.73 14.78
N ARG A 77 -7.21 -10.28 13.57
CA ARG A 77 -8.53 -10.56 12.97
C ARG A 77 -8.69 -12.04 12.59
N HIS A 78 -7.61 -12.76 12.28
CA HIS A 78 -7.62 -14.23 12.14
C HIS A 78 -8.06 -14.89 13.46
N GLU A 79 -7.49 -14.47 14.59
CA GLU A 79 -7.90 -15.00 15.90
C GLU A 79 -9.33 -14.60 16.29
N MET A 80 -9.79 -13.40 15.88
CA MET A 80 -11.21 -13.04 16.01
C MET A 80 -12.13 -13.95 15.19
N ALA A 81 -11.68 -14.48 14.05
CA ALA A 81 -12.45 -15.45 13.28
C ALA A 81 -12.57 -16.79 14.04
N HIS A 82 -11.51 -17.25 14.70
CA HIS A 82 -11.60 -18.38 15.62
C HIS A 82 -12.58 -18.13 16.77
N GLN A 83 -12.57 -16.91 17.34
CA GLN A 83 -13.55 -16.52 18.36
C GLN A 83 -14.98 -16.63 17.82
N LEU A 84 -15.26 -16.10 16.64
CA LEU A 84 -16.59 -16.11 16.04
C LEU A 84 -17.10 -17.53 15.82
N VAL A 85 -16.27 -18.41 15.26
CA VAL A 85 -16.63 -19.83 15.04
C VAL A 85 -16.93 -20.53 16.36
N TYR A 86 -16.12 -20.28 17.40
CA TYR A 86 -16.34 -20.87 18.71
C TYR A 86 -17.66 -20.42 19.35
N GLU A 87 -17.98 -19.12 19.29
CA GLU A 87 -19.22 -18.59 19.87
C GLU A 87 -20.46 -19.07 19.11
N GLU A 88 -20.42 -19.18 17.78
CA GLU A 88 -21.55 -19.65 16.98
C GLU A 88 -21.77 -21.16 17.05
N SER A 89 -20.70 -21.94 17.26
CA SER A 89 -20.79 -23.38 17.46
C SER A 89 -21.33 -23.80 18.83
N MET A 90 -21.74 -22.84 19.67
CA MET A 90 -22.13 -23.04 21.07
C MET A 90 -21.02 -23.73 21.90
N GLY A 91 -19.76 -23.41 21.61
CA GLY A 91 -18.60 -23.88 22.37
C GLY A 91 -18.06 -25.26 21.98
N ARG A 92 -18.41 -25.79 20.81
CA ARG A 92 -17.88 -27.07 20.32
C ARG A 92 -16.47 -26.90 19.76
N VAL A 93 -15.47 -27.42 20.48
CA VAL A 93 -14.03 -27.24 20.19
C VAL A 93 -13.60 -27.78 18.82
N GLU A 94 -14.25 -28.83 18.31
CA GLU A 94 -13.96 -29.44 17.00
C GLU A 94 -14.24 -28.50 15.81
N ALA A 95 -15.01 -27.43 16.03
CA ALA A 95 -15.28 -26.40 15.01
C ALA A 95 -14.12 -25.43 14.78
N CYS A 96 -13.08 -25.42 15.64
CA CYS A 96 -11.95 -24.49 15.55
C CYS A 96 -10.87 -24.86 14.50
N THR A 97 -11.20 -25.70 13.52
CA THR A 97 -10.34 -25.97 12.36
C THR A 97 -10.57 -24.93 11.26
N HIS A 98 -9.59 -24.71 10.37
CA HIS A 98 -9.69 -23.80 9.21
C HIS A 98 -10.63 -24.32 8.08
N GLY A 99 -11.74 -24.95 8.45
CA GLY A 99 -12.78 -25.44 7.55
C GLY A 99 -13.71 -24.33 7.02
N GLU A 100 -14.84 -24.72 6.43
CA GLU A 100 -15.76 -23.75 5.79
C GLU A 100 -16.32 -22.72 6.77
N ALA A 101 -16.61 -23.12 8.01
CA ALA A 101 -17.08 -22.20 9.06
C ALA A 101 -16.05 -21.10 9.35
N PHE A 102 -14.76 -21.44 9.38
CA PHE A 102 -13.69 -20.47 9.57
C PHE A 102 -13.54 -19.53 8.38
N LYS A 103 -13.59 -20.06 7.15
CA LYS A 103 -13.55 -19.24 5.94
C LYS A 103 -14.73 -18.25 5.90
N ASP A 104 -15.91 -18.71 6.31
CA ASP A 104 -17.08 -17.86 6.41
C ASP A 104 -16.91 -16.77 7.48
N ALA A 105 -16.40 -17.12 8.66
CA ALA A 105 -16.06 -16.16 9.70
C ALA A 105 -15.05 -15.12 9.23
N CYS A 106 -13.99 -15.53 8.52
CA CYS A 106 -13.02 -14.62 7.90
C CYS A 106 -13.69 -13.65 6.92
N ARG A 107 -14.56 -14.13 6.01
CA ARG A 107 -15.30 -13.27 5.08
C ARG A 107 -16.17 -12.27 5.82
N ARG A 108 -16.90 -12.71 6.85
CA ARG A 108 -17.80 -11.85 7.64
C ARG A 108 -17.05 -10.78 8.42
N LEU A 109 -15.86 -11.08 8.93
CA LEU A 109 -14.98 -10.16 9.66
C LEU A 109 -14.05 -9.32 8.75
N GLY A 110 -14.12 -9.50 7.42
CA GLY A 110 -13.25 -8.79 6.49
C GLY A 110 -11.76 -9.12 6.66
N VAL A 111 -11.44 -10.36 7.02
CA VAL A 111 -10.07 -10.87 7.06
C VAL A 111 -9.59 -11.05 5.62
N SER A 112 -8.45 -10.46 5.25
CA SER A 112 -7.92 -10.62 3.90
C SER A 112 -7.46 -12.06 3.64
N ASP A 113 -7.44 -12.44 2.36
CA ASP A 113 -7.07 -13.80 1.94
C ASP A 113 -5.64 -14.20 2.37
N LEU A 114 -4.75 -13.23 2.59
CA LEU A 114 -3.42 -13.49 3.14
C LEU A 114 -3.50 -14.11 4.54
N TYR A 115 -4.36 -13.57 5.41
CA TYR A 115 -4.49 -14.03 6.79
C TYR A 115 -5.54 -15.13 6.96
N ALA A 116 -6.47 -15.32 6.01
CA ALA A 116 -7.48 -16.39 6.09
C ALA A 116 -6.94 -17.79 5.75
N ARG A 117 -5.72 -17.90 5.20
CA ARG A 117 -5.11 -19.19 4.79
C ARG A 117 -4.65 -20.03 5.99
N ALA A 118 -4.88 -21.34 5.93
CA ALA A 118 -4.54 -22.28 6.98
C ALA A 118 -3.04 -22.64 7.01
N GLY A 119 -2.45 -22.71 8.21
CA GLY A 119 -1.47 -23.73 8.58
C GLY A 119 -0.01 -23.62 8.14
N VAL A 120 0.39 -22.78 7.17
CA VAL A 120 1.81 -22.80 6.70
C VAL A 120 2.49 -21.42 6.63
N ASP A 121 1.77 -20.31 6.58
CA ASP A 121 2.40 -18.97 6.47
C ASP A 121 2.48 -18.14 7.76
N LEU A 122 1.73 -18.51 8.80
CA LEU A 122 1.92 -17.91 10.13
C LEU A 122 3.13 -18.49 10.89
N THR A 123 3.77 -19.53 10.37
CA THR A 123 4.96 -20.14 10.97
C THR A 123 6.21 -19.94 10.10
N SER A 124 6.05 -19.60 8.82
CA SER A 124 7.13 -19.44 7.82
C SER A 124 7.86 -18.09 7.90
N ASN A 125 7.46 -17.19 8.82
CA ASN A 125 7.96 -15.81 8.93
C ASN A 125 7.78 -14.94 7.66
N ASN A 126 6.94 -15.33 6.69
CA ASN A 126 6.86 -14.61 5.42
C ASN A 126 5.47 -14.07 5.08
N PHE A 127 5.08 -12.97 5.72
CA PHE A 127 3.92 -12.16 5.33
C PHE A 127 4.15 -11.33 4.05
N ASP A 128 5.39 -11.28 3.55
CA ASP A 128 5.74 -10.47 2.40
C ASP A 128 5.34 -11.17 1.10
N TRP A 129 4.09 -10.96 0.70
CA TRP A 129 3.50 -11.43 -0.56
C TRP A 129 4.35 -11.07 -1.79
N ARG A 130 5.25 -10.07 -1.70
CA ARG A 130 6.19 -9.71 -2.77
C ARG A 130 7.18 -10.83 -3.12
N LYS A 131 7.44 -11.74 -2.18
CA LYS A 131 8.38 -12.86 -2.31
C LYS A 131 7.74 -14.16 -2.78
N GLU A 132 6.42 -14.26 -2.79
CA GLU A 132 5.71 -15.42 -3.37
C GLU A 132 6.12 -15.58 -4.85
N VAL A 133 6.34 -16.83 -5.26
CA VAL A 133 6.75 -17.19 -6.64
C VAL A 133 5.72 -16.67 -7.64
N ARG A 134 6.22 -16.07 -8.72
CA ARG A 134 5.40 -15.51 -9.81
C ARG A 134 5.37 -16.49 -10.96
N ASP A 135 4.33 -16.41 -11.80
CA ASP A 135 4.42 -17.07 -13.09
C ASP A 135 5.53 -16.40 -13.95
N PRO A 136 6.23 -17.17 -14.79
CA PRO A 136 7.36 -16.65 -15.57
C PRO A 136 7.00 -15.49 -16.50
N LYS A 137 5.75 -15.42 -16.98
CA LYS A 137 5.29 -14.38 -17.92
C LYS A 137 5.12 -13.05 -17.18
N SER A 138 4.51 -13.06 -16.00
CA SER A 138 4.35 -11.87 -15.16
C SER A 138 5.68 -11.38 -14.60
N GLU A 139 6.57 -12.29 -14.22
CA GLU A 139 7.93 -11.92 -13.80
C GLU A 139 8.69 -11.24 -14.95
N ALA A 140 8.63 -11.76 -16.17
CA ALA A 140 9.27 -11.14 -17.32
C ALA A 140 8.69 -9.76 -17.68
N ILE A 141 7.37 -9.57 -17.55
CA ILE A 141 6.73 -8.26 -17.78
C ILE A 141 7.15 -7.27 -16.69
N LEU A 142 7.11 -7.67 -15.42
CA LEU A 142 7.56 -6.82 -14.32
C LEU A 142 9.05 -6.49 -14.40
N ASP A 143 9.89 -7.42 -14.85
CA ASP A 143 11.30 -7.16 -15.13
C ASP A 143 11.50 -6.15 -16.25
N LYS A 144 10.75 -6.30 -17.35
CA LYS A 144 10.76 -5.32 -18.44
C LYS A 144 10.28 -3.96 -17.95
N VAL A 145 9.23 -3.92 -17.13
CA VAL A 145 8.72 -2.69 -16.54
C VAL A 145 9.76 -2.06 -15.61
N ARG A 146 10.37 -2.83 -14.70
CA ARG A 146 11.46 -2.35 -13.83
C ARG A 146 12.65 -1.83 -14.62
N LYS A 147 13.08 -2.56 -15.66
CA LYS A 147 14.19 -2.17 -16.54
C LYS A 147 13.85 -0.93 -17.36
N LEU A 148 12.66 -0.84 -17.93
CA LEU A 148 12.19 0.33 -18.66
C LEU A 148 12.04 1.55 -17.75
N LEU A 149 11.57 1.38 -16.52
CA LEU A 149 11.51 2.47 -15.55
C LEU A 149 12.90 2.86 -15.04
N ALA A 150 13.83 1.91 -14.90
CA ALA A 150 15.23 2.19 -14.61
C ALA A 150 15.95 2.88 -15.79
N LEU A 151 15.63 2.51 -17.03
CA LEU A 151 16.07 3.20 -18.25
C LEU A 151 15.41 4.56 -18.40
N ALA A 152 14.18 4.72 -17.91
CA ALA A 152 13.56 6.02 -17.78
C ALA A 152 14.31 6.93 -16.81
N ASN A 153 15.16 6.34 -15.97
CA ASN A 153 16.11 7.06 -15.15
C ASN A 153 17.43 7.37 -15.89
N SER A 154 17.57 7.19 -17.21
CA SER A 154 18.81 7.47 -17.95
C SER A 154 18.96 8.96 -18.32
N SER A 155 20.14 9.37 -18.80
CA SER A 155 20.49 10.75 -19.15
C SER A 155 19.81 11.28 -20.43
N ASN A 156 18.96 10.47 -21.07
CA ASN A 156 18.32 10.82 -22.33
C ASN A 156 16.81 11.06 -22.13
N GLU A 157 16.39 12.32 -22.19
CA GLU A 157 15.00 12.75 -21.99
C GLU A 157 14.01 12.07 -22.94
N HIS A 158 14.43 11.78 -24.18
CA HIS A 158 13.59 11.10 -25.16
C HIS A 158 13.42 9.61 -24.84
N GLU A 159 14.48 8.95 -24.37
CA GLU A 159 14.45 7.52 -24.01
C GLU A 159 13.55 7.29 -22.78
N ALA A 160 13.56 8.21 -21.83
CA ALA A 160 12.78 8.11 -20.61
C ALA A 160 11.27 8.27 -20.82
N LEU A 161 10.88 9.18 -21.70
CA LEU A 161 9.49 9.35 -22.09
C LEU A 161 8.96 8.10 -22.81
N LEU A 162 9.73 7.57 -23.78
CA LEU A 162 9.37 6.37 -24.53
C LEU A 162 9.28 5.13 -23.64
N ALA A 163 10.20 4.99 -22.69
CA ALA A 163 10.19 3.86 -21.77
C ALA A 163 8.96 3.86 -20.85
N MET A 164 8.55 5.03 -20.35
CA MET A 164 7.33 5.16 -19.53
C MET A 164 6.05 4.88 -20.33
N GLU A 165 5.98 5.36 -21.57
CA GLU A 165 4.88 5.03 -22.48
C GLU A 165 4.80 3.53 -22.70
N LYS A 166 5.95 2.89 -22.93
CA LYS A 166 6.02 1.46 -23.13
C LYS A 166 5.59 0.66 -21.90
N VAL A 167 5.98 1.10 -20.70
CA VAL A 167 5.53 0.51 -19.44
C VAL A 167 4.00 0.57 -19.33
N ARG A 168 3.41 1.72 -19.61
CA ARG A 168 1.95 1.90 -19.54
C ARG A 168 1.21 1.03 -20.55
N GLU A 169 1.72 0.93 -21.77
CA GLU A 169 1.16 0.05 -22.81
C GLU A 169 1.26 -1.43 -22.43
N LEU A 170 2.45 -1.87 -21.99
CA LEU A 170 2.68 -3.24 -21.56
C LEU A 170 1.77 -3.61 -20.37
N HIS A 171 1.65 -2.71 -19.40
CA HIS A 171 0.83 -2.92 -18.22
C HIS A 171 -0.67 -2.95 -18.54
N ALA A 172 -1.13 -2.09 -19.45
CA ALA A 172 -2.51 -2.10 -19.92
C ALA A 172 -2.84 -3.40 -20.68
N LYS A 173 -1.96 -3.84 -21.58
CA LYS A 173 -2.11 -5.10 -22.30
C LYS A 173 -2.16 -6.29 -21.34
N TYR A 174 -1.24 -6.33 -20.38
CA TYR A 174 -1.21 -7.37 -19.35
C TYR A 174 -2.51 -7.42 -18.54
N ASN A 175 -3.05 -6.28 -18.12
CA ASN A 175 -4.31 -6.24 -17.37
C ASN A 175 -5.54 -6.65 -18.22
N ILE A 176 -5.53 -6.38 -19.53
CA ILE A 176 -6.57 -6.89 -20.45
C ILE A 176 -6.49 -8.42 -20.51
N GLU A 177 -5.30 -8.98 -20.76
CA GLU A 177 -5.08 -10.43 -20.84
C GLU A 177 -5.43 -11.15 -19.53
N LEU A 178 -5.06 -10.56 -18.38
CA LEU A 178 -5.44 -11.09 -17.06
C LEU A 178 -6.94 -11.09 -16.83
N SER A 179 -7.66 -10.08 -17.31
CA SER A 179 -9.11 -10.00 -17.17
C SER A 179 -9.84 -11.03 -18.04
N GLU A 180 -9.18 -11.54 -19.07
CA GLU A 180 -9.70 -12.59 -19.96
C GLU A 180 -9.32 -14.00 -19.48
N SER A 181 -8.34 -14.13 -18.59
CA SER A 181 -7.97 -15.41 -17.99
C SER A 181 -8.97 -15.83 -16.91
N MET A 182 -9.20 -17.14 -16.77
CA MET A 182 -10.04 -17.70 -15.69
C MET A 182 -9.31 -17.80 -14.35
N GLN A 183 -8.02 -17.44 -14.29
CA GLN A 183 -7.23 -17.47 -13.06
C GLN A 183 -7.52 -16.21 -12.25
N ARG A 184 -8.34 -16.37 -11.21
CA ARG A 184 -8.61 -15.31 -10.23
C ARG A 184 -7.55 -15.35 -9.15
N GLU A 185 -6.59 -14.45 -9.23
CA GLU A 185 -5.67 -14.17 -8.12
C GLU A 185 -6.36 -13.24 -7.10
N GLY A 186 -6.07 -13.44 -5.82
CA GLY A 186 -6.56 -12.58 -4.75
C GLY A 186 -5.96 -11.16 -4.79
N PHE A 187 -6.51 -10.28 -3.97
CA PHE A 187 -6.00 -8.91 -3.84
C PHE A 187 -4.95 -8.82 -2.74
N VAL A 188 -3.92 -8.01 -2.99
CA VAL A 188 -2.89 -7.70 -2.00
C VAL A 188 -3.03 -6.26 -1.50
N HIS A 189 -2.50 -6.04 -0.30
CA HIS A 189 -2.55 -4.76 0.40
C HIS A 189 -1.12 -4.23 0.59
N LEU A 190 -0.95 -2.94 0.31
CA LEU A 190 0.29 -2.22 0.56
C LEU A 190 0.00 -0.95 1.33
N ILE A 191 0.65 -0.79 2.49
CA ILE A 191 0.56 0.44 3.27
C ILE A 191 1.73 1.37 2.98
N LEU A 192 1.40 2.59 2.56
CA LEU A 192 2.32 3.70 2.34
C LEU A 192 2.02 4.79 3.37
N ASN A 193 2.98 5.10 4.24
CA ASN A 193 2.83 6.17 5.23
C ASN A 193 4.00 7.15 5.16
N CYS A 194 3.79 8.35 5.70
CA CYS A 194 4.83 9.37 5.83
C CYS A 194 5.14 9.70 7.29
N LYS A 195 4.87 8.76 8.22
CA LYS A 195 5.02 8.90 9.69
C LYS A 195 4.43 10.18 10.29
N LYS A 196 3.38 10.73 9.67
CA LYS A 196 2.70 11.95 10.15
C LYS A 196 1.26 11.63 10.51
N GLN A 197 0.79 12.18 11.62
CA GLN A 197 -0.61 12.05 12.03
C GLN A 197 -1.57 12.61 10.97
N LYS A 198 -1.18 13.70 10.30
CA LYS A 198 -1.94 14.32 9.22
C LYS A 198 -1.20 14.17 7.90
N LEU A 199 -1.86 13.53 6.93
CA LEU A 199 -1.33 13.40 5.58
C LEU A 199 -1.26 14.78 4.89
N PRO A 200 -0.10 15.16 4.33
CA PRO A 200 0.00 16.39 3.57
C PRO A 200 -0.72 16.28 2.23
N SER A 201 -1.20 17.41 1.70
CA SER A 201 -2.04 17.44 0.49
C SER A 201 -1.38 16.82 -0.73
N TRP A 202 -0.06 16.94 -0.87
CA TRP A 202 0.70 16.34 -1.98
C TRP A 202 0.72 14.81 -1.88
N PHE A 203 0.80 14.24 -0.67
CA PHE A 203 0.76 12.79 -0.46
C PHE A 203 -0.59 12.22 -0.90
N LEU A 204 -1.65 12.94 -0.55
CA LEU A 204 -3.00 12.64 -0.98
C LEU A 204 -3.24 12.87 -2.48
N ARG A 205 -2.38 13.62 -3.18
CA ARG A 205 -2.43 13.78 -4.66
C ARG A 205 -1.73 12.59 -5.32
N VAL A 206 -0.64 12.08 -4.74
CA VAL A 206 0.00 10.83 -5.18
C VAL A 206 -1.01 9.67 -5.12
N ALA A 207 -1.78 9.52 -4.03
CA ALA A 207 -2.85 8.52 -3.94
C ALA A 207 -3.81 8.56 -5.16
N GLY A 208 -4.25 9.76 -5.54
CA GLY A 208 -5.12 9.96 -6.69
C GLY A 208 -4.46 9.54 -8.01
N ILE A 209 -3.19 9.89 -8.22
CA ILE A 209 -2.44 9.48 -9.41
C ILE A 209 -2.34 7.95 -9.49
N LEU A 210 -2.00 7.28 -8.38
CA LEU A 210 -1.93 5.83 -8.31
C LEU A 210 -3.29 5.19 -8.67
N SER A 211 -4.36 5.66 -8.02
CA SER A 211 -5.70 5.11 -8.23
C SER A 211 -6.24 5.34 -9.65
N GLU A 212 -5.89 6.45 -10.29
CA GLU A 212 -6.42 6.80 -11.61
C GLU A 212 -5.67 6.15 -12.78
N HIS A 213 -4.41 5.74 -12.58
CA HIS A 213 -3.53 5.34 -13.68
C HIS A 213 -2.87 3.96 -13.55
N PHE A 214 -2.89 3.33 -12.37
CA PHE A 214 -2.09 2.13 -12.10
C PHE A 214 -2.91 0.92 -11.68
N PHE A 215 -4.19 0.84 -12.05
CA PHE A 215 -5.04 -0.35 -11.87
C PHE A 215 -5.09 -0.82 -10.40
N VAL A 216 -5.14 0.14 -9.49
CA VAL A 216 -5.23 -0.05 -8.05
C VAL A 216 -6.33 0.83 -7.47
N ARG A 217 -6.84 0.44 -6.31
CA ARG A 217 -7.64 1.28 -5.44
C ARG A 217 -6.75 1.85 -4.34
N THR A 218 -6.97 3.10 -3.98
CA THR A 218 -6.29 3.72 -2.84
C THR A 218 -7.28 4.16 -1.78
N LEU A 219 -7.05 3.75 -0.53
CA LEU A 219 -7.81 4.16 0.63
C LEU A 219 -6.94 5.04 1.53
N ILE A 220 -7.59 5.94 2.28
CA ILE A 220 -6.92 6.75 3.29
C ILE A 220 -7.38 6.24 4.65
N LEU A 221 -6.43 5.82 5.47
CA LEU A 221 -6.69 5.26 6.79
C LEU A 221 -5.77 5.87 7.84
N ARG A 222 -6.08 5.56 9.10
CA ARG A 222 -5.16 5.76 10.23
C ARG A 222 -4.68 4.40 10.68
N GLN A 223 -3.39 4.31 10.99
CA GLN A 223 -2.80 3.10 11.56
C GLN A 223 -1.89 3.47 12.71
N TYR A 224 -1.77 2.57 13.67
CA TYR A 224 -0.76 2.68 14.71
C TYR A 224 0.62 2.49 14.07
N GLU A 225 1.56 3.36 14.42
CA GLU A 225 2.96 3.24 14.01
C GLU A 225 3.79 2.91 15.26
N GLN A 226 4.21 1.65 15.38
CA GLN A 226 4.88 1.15 16.58
C GLN A 226 6.17 1.91 16.89
N SER A 227 6.88 2.39 15.85
CA SER A 227 8.16 3.09 16.03
C SER A 227 8.05 4.45 16.73
N ILE A 228 6.88 5.09 16.67
CA ILE A 228 6.63 6.39 17.32
C ILE A 228 5.49 6.36 18.36
N GLY A 229 4.87 5.19 18.55
CA GLY A 229 3.84 4.97 19.55
C GLY A 229 2.55 5.76 19.32
N THR A 230 2.20 6.10 18.06
CA THR A 230 1.00 6.90 17.78
C THR A 230 0.34 6.57 16.44
N GLN A 231 -0.89 7.04 16.28
CA GLN A 231 -1.71 6.88 15.09
C GLN A 231 -1.30 7.84 13.97
N VAL A 232 -0.75 7.30 12.89
CA VAL A 232 -0.36 8.05 11.68
C VAL A 232 -1.40 7.93 10.57
N GLY A 233 -1.42 8.90 9.67
CA GLY A 233 -2.15 8.77 8.42
C GLY A 233 -1.38 7.90 7.43
N ALA A 234 -2.08 7.06 6.69
CA ALA A 234 -1.52 6.22 5.64
C ALA A 234 -2.43 6.16 4.41
N ILE A 235 -1.82 5.81 3.28
CA ILE A 235 -2.49 5.36 2.07
C ILE A 235 -2.36 3.86 2.04
N GLU A 236 -3.47 3.17 1.89
CA GLU A 236 -3.48 1.75 1.55
C GLU A 236 -3.75 1.61 0.07
N VAL A 237 -2.89 0.87 -0.62
CA VAL A 237 -2.99 0.54 -2.04
C VAL A 237 -3.43 -0.91 -2.15
N ILE A 238 -4.57 -1.14 -2.80
CA ILE A 238 -5.22 -2.45 -2.94
C ILE A 238 -5.33 -2.77 -4.42
N GLY A 239 -4.98 -3.99 -4.81
CA GLY A 239 -5.10 -4.45 -6.18
C GLY A 239 -4.46 -5.81 -6.38
N LYS A 240 -4.38 -6.24 -7.64
CA LYS A 240 -3.59 -7.41 -8.02
C LYS A 240 -2.12 -7.16 -7.72
N LYS A 241 -1.39 -8.24 -7.44
CA LYS A 241 0.01 -8.22 -7.00
C LYS A 241 0.90 -7.35 -7.89
N GLU A 242 0.81 -7.53 -9.20
CA GLU A 242 1.65 -6.82 -10.18
C GLU A 242 1.32 -5.32 -10.22
N ASN A 243 0.04 -4.99 -10.15
CA ASN A 243 -0.45 -3.61 -10.18
C ASN A 243 0.01 -2.85 -8.92
N VAL A 244 -0.05 -3.50 -7.76
CA VAL A 244 0.39 -2.92 -6.48
C VAL A 244 1.90 -2.72 -6.45
N LEU A 245 2.69 -3.67 -6.98
CA LEU A 245 4.15 -3.51 -7.12
C LEU A 245 4.53 -2.34 -8.04
N LEU A 246 3.83 -2.18 -9.15
CA LEU A 246 4.06 -1.05 -10.04
C LEU A 246 3.68 0.27 -9.36
N ALA A 247 2.54 0.32 -8.68
CA ALA A 247 2.11 1.48 -7.92
C ALA A 247 3.10 1.86 -6.81
N GLU A 248 3.66 0.87 -6.10
CA GLU A 248 4.73 1.04 -5.10
C GLU A 248 5.95 1.72 -5.71
N TYR A 249 6.43 1.20 -6.83
CA TYR A 249 7.58 1.75 -7.53
C TYR A 249 7.34 3.21 -7.94
N VAL A 250 6.20 3.48 -8.57
CA VAL A 250 5.83 4.82 -9.04
C VAL A 250 5.70 5.80 -7.88
N TYR A 251 5.14 5.34 -6.76
CA TYR A 251 5.10 6.12 -5.53
C TYR A 251 6.52 6.56 -5.12
N TYR A 252 7.45 5.62 -4.93
CA TYR A 252 8.81 5.95 -4.47
C TYR A 252 9.55 6.86 -5.45
N PHE A 253 9.36 6.64 -6.75
CA PHE A 253 9.88 7.54 -7.76
C PHE A 253 9.35 8.97 -7.58
N LEU A 254 8.03 9.15 -7.44
CA LEU A 254 7.43 10.47 -7.33
C LEU A 254 7.94 11.17 -6.07
N ILE A 255 8.05 10.47 -4.94
CA ILE A 255 8.61 11.03 -3.70
C ILE A 255 10.03 11.55 -3.94
N GLN A 256 10.90 10.71 -4.50
CA GLN A 256 12.29 11.07 -4.76
C GLN A 256 12.42 12.28 -5.69
N GLN A 257 11.63 12.34 -6.77
CA GLN A 257 11.65 13.49 -7.67
C GLN A 257 11.14 14.75 -7.01
N LEU A 258 10.08 14.66 -6.20
CA LEU A 258 9.57 15.82 -5.47
C LEU A 258 10.65 16.40 -4.54
N GLU A 259 11.45 15.56 -3.89
CA GLU A 259 12.55 15.99 -3.03
C GLU A 259 13.64 16.68 -3.85
N VAL A 260 14.17 16.03 -4.89
CA VAL A 260 15.22 16.57 -5.76
C VAL A 260 14.81 17.92 -6.37
N LEU A 261 13.59 18.01 -6.90
CA LEU A 261 13.10 19.22 -7.55
C LEU A 261 12.86 20.36 -6.55
N VAL A 262 12.35 20.05 -5.35
CA VAL A 262 12.19 21.05 -4.28
C VAL A 262 13.55 21.55 -3.81
N GLU A 263 14.53 20.67 -3.62
CA GLU A 263 15.90 21.06 -3.24
C GLU A 263 16.56 21.94 -4.29
N LYS A 264 16.44 21.57 -5.57
CA LYS A 264 16.94 22.39 -6.69
C LYS A 264 16.32 23.78 -6.66
N LYS A 265 15.00 23.87 -6.45
CA LYS A 265 14.25 25.14 -6.37
C LYS A 265 14.70 25.98 -5.17
N ILE A 266 14.94 25.36 -4.00
CA ILE A 266 15.46 26.03 -2.80
C ILE A 266 16.83 26.66 -3.07
N LYS A 267 17.73 25.93 -3.75
CA LYS A 267 19.07 26.42 -4.08
C LYS A 267 19.05 27.61 -5.05
N THR A 268 18.10 27.64 -5.98
CA THR A 268 17.99 28.74 -6.96
C THR A 268 17.33 30.01 -6.40
N GLU A 269 16.35 29.90 -5.49
CA GLU A 269 15.53 31.04 -5.05
C GLU A 269 15.83 31.51 -3.62
N ASN A 270 16.82 30.90 -2.96
CA ASN A 270 17.38 31.28 -1.66
C ASN A 270 16.41 31.41 -0.46
N ARG A 271 15.11 31.05 -0.58
CA ARG A 271 14.21 30.62 0.52
C ARG A 271 12.79 30.29 0.01
N LEU A 272 12.34 29.04 0.18
CA LEU A 272 10.93 28.66 0.03
C LEU A 272 10.29 28.39 1.40
N SER A 273 9.16 29.07 1.67
CA SER A 273 8.36 28.78 2.87
C SER A 273 7.80 27.36 2.81
N ARG A 274 7.36 26.81 3.97
CA ARG A 274 6.69 25.49 4.00
C ARG A 274 5.46 25.44 3.08
N ARG A 275 4.73 26.56 2.96
CA ARG A 275 3.57 26.69 2.06
C ARG A 275 3.98 26.62 0.60
N ASP A 276 5.06 27.30 0.23
CA ASP A 276 5.52 27.35 -1.17
C ASP A 276 6.06 25.99 -1.59
N ARG A 277 6.81 25.29 -0.72
CA ARG A 277 7.24 23.90 -0.97
C ARG A 277 6.06 22.98 -1.24
N ASN A 278 4.99 23.09 -0.45
CA ASN A 278 3.79 22.29 -0.67
C ASN A 278 3.04 22.68 -1.96
N SER A 279 2.98 23.97 -2.28
CA SER A 279 2.38 24.46 -3.53
C SER A 279 3.16 23.97 -4.75
N TYR A 280 4.49 24.01 -4.70
CA TYR A 280 5.38 23.51 -5.74
C TYR A 280 5.22 22.01 -5.96
N ARG A 281 5.22 21.21 -4.87
CA ARG A 281 4.99 19.75 -4.95
C ARG A 281 3.64 19.42 -5.58
N LEU A 282 2.58 20.14 -5.20
CA LEU A 282 1.26 19.96 -5.80
C LEU A 282 1.25 20.31 -7.29
N GLY A 283 1.92 21.41 -7.68
CA GLY A 283 2.10 21.78 -9.08
C GLY A 283 2.79 20.69 -9.88
N ILE A 284 3.93 20.19 -9.38
CA ILE A 284 4.67 19.08 -10.01
C ILE A 284 3.78 17.86 -10.25
N LEU A 285 3.05 17.42 -9.23
CA LEU A 285 2.16 16.28 -9.34
C LEU A 285 0.99 16.54 -10.31
N GLU A 286 0.49 17.77 -10.37
CA GLU A 286 -0.54 18.15 -11.35
C GLU A 286 -0.01 18.08 -12.78
N GLY A 287 1.17 18.65 -13.05
CA GLY A 287 1.79 18.58 -14.37
C GLY A 287 2.01 17.13 -14.81
N PHE A 288 2.51 16.29 -13.90
CA PHE A 288 2.70 14.86 -14.16
C PHE A 288 1.37 14.15 -14.46
N TYR A 289 0.33 14.44 -13.66
CA TYR A 289 -1.02 13.91 -13.89
C TYR A 289 -1.58 14.31 -15.27
N GLN A 290 -1.48 15.58 -15.65
CA GLN A 290 -1.96 16.05 -16.95
C GLN A 290 -1.19 15.39 -18.09
N LYS A 291 0.12 15.20 -17.95
CA LYS A 291 0.94 14.45 -18.90
C LYS A 291 0.43 13.02 -19.11
N LEU A 292 0.05 12.33 -18.03
CA LEU A 292 -0.54 10.99 -18.12
C LEU A 292 -1.91 11.00 -18.82
N LYS A 293 -2.71 12.06 -18.63
CA LYS A 293 -4.05 12.20 -19.20
C LYS A 293 -4.07 12.59 -20.69
N LEU A 294 -3.17 13.47 -21.13
CA LEU A 294 -3.22 14.13 -22.44
C LEU A 294 -2.79 13.24 -23.63
N LYS A 295 -2.10 12.11 -23.41
CA LYS A 295 -1.58 11.30 -24.51
C LYS A 295 -2.58 10.23 -25.00
N LYS A 296 -3.18 10.50 -26.17
CA LYS A 296 -3.87 9.51 -27.02
C LYS A 296 -2.88 8.41 -27.46
N PRO A 297 -3.33 7.17 -27.66
CA PRO A 297 -2.49 6.12 -28.26
C PRO A 297 -1.99 6.59 -29.63
N SER A 298 -0.70 6.40 -29.88
CA SER A 298 -0.10 6.70 -31.18
C SER A 298 -0.70 5.77 -32.25
N PRO A 299 -0.97 6.26 -33.48
CA PRO A 299 -1.47 5.41 -34.57
C PRO A 299 -0.45 4.37 -35.08
N GLN A 300 0.80 4.41 -34.61
CA GLN A 300 1.93 3.66 -35.16
C GLN A 300 2.19 2.33 -34.48
N THR A 301 1.60 2.07 -33.32
CA THR A 301 1.53 0.71 -32.78
C THR A 301 0.27 0.07 -33.35
N GLY A 302 0.40 -1.02 -34.10
CA GLY A 302 -0.68 -1.73 -34.80
C GLY A 302 -1.76 -2.36 -33.91
N LEU A 303 -2.20 -1.68 -32.85
CA LEU A 303 -3.35 -2.00 -32.00
C LEU A 303 -4.65 -1.56 -32.70
N HIS A 304 -4.84 -1.97 -33.95
CA HIS A 304 -6.17 -2.07 -34.52
C HIS A 304 -6.80 -3.35 -33.97
N GLY A 305 -7.39 -3.26 -32.78
CA GLY A 305 -8.25 -4.33 -32.22
C GLY A 305 -7.98 -4.72 -30.77
N PHE A 306 -6.80 -4.43 -30.21
CA PHE A 306 -6.48 -4.73 -28.81
C PHE A 306 -6.47 -3.43 -27.98
N GLY A 307 -7.17 -3.42 -26.85
CA GLY A 307 -7.59 -2.21 -26.12
C GLY A 307 -6.48 -1.22 -25.76
N THR A 308 -6.82 0.06 -25.81
CA THR A 308 -5.93 1.17 -25.38
C THR A 308 -5.76 1.18 -23.85
N PRO A 309 -4.70 1.80 -23.29
CA PRO A 309 -4.58 1.97 -21.84
C PRO A 309 -5.79 2.62 -21.17
N ARG A 310 -6.48 3.51 -21.89
CA ARG A 310 -7.73 4.11 -21.44
C ARG A 310 -8.84 3.08 -21.34
N ASN A 311 -9.04 2.26 -22.37
CA ASN A 311 -10.06 1.20 -22.37
C ASN A 311 -9.79 0.16 -21.26
N ALA A 312 -8.52 -0.19 -21.04
CA ALA A 312 -8.13 -1.08 -19.95
C ALA A 312 -8.48 -0.48 -18.57
N LEU A 313 -8.17 0.80 -18.35
CA LEU A 313 -8.51 1.50 -17.11
C LEU A 313 -10.03 1.65 -16.92
N ASP A 314 -10.76 1.91 -17.99
CA ASP A 314 -12.23 2.00 -17.95
C ASP A 314 -12.84 0.63 -17.62
N LYS A 315 -12.33 -0.46 -18.22
CA LYS A 315 -12.71 -1.84 -17.87
C LYS A 315 -12.41 -2.14 -16.40
N PHE A 316 -11.20 -1.80 -15.92
CA PHE A 316 -10.83 -1.97 -14.50
C PHE A 316 -11.76 -1.19 -13.57
N LYS A 317 -12.14 0.04 -13.92
CA LYS A 317 -13.07 0.85 -13.10
C LYS A 317 -14.50 0.30 -13.11
N MET A 318 -14.87 -0.48 -14.12
CA MET A 318 -16.16 -1.17 -14.20
C MET A 318 -16.12 -2.57 -13.57
N ASP A 319 -14.92 -3.10 -13.29
CA ASP A 319 -14.74 -4.38 -12.63
C ASP A 319 -15.23 -4.30 -11.18
N LYS A 320 -16.23 -5.12 -10.88
CA LYS A 320 -16.86 -5.16 -9.56
C LYS A 320 -16.12 -6.06 -8.58
N GLU A 321 -15.15 -6.87 -9.01
CA GLU A 321 -14.47 -7.82 -8.14
C GLU A 321 -13.72 -7.10 -7.01
N ILE A 322 -12.91 -6.09 -7.37
CA ILE A 322 -12.17 -5.29 -6.39
C ILE A 322 -13.09 -4.44 -5.51
N GLU A 323 -14.18 -3.91 -6.06
CA GLU A 323 -15.17 -3.16 -5.28
C GLU A 323 -15.87 -4.08 -4.27
N SER A 324 -16.27 -5.28 -4.69
CA SER A 324 -16.93 -6.26 -3.82
C SER A 324 -15.99 -6.71 -2.71
N TYR A 325 -14.72 -6.96 -3.03
CA TYR A 325 -13.69 -7.24 -2.04
C TYR A 325 -13.51 -6.10 -1.04
N ILE A 326 -13.43 -4.85 -1.52
CA ILE A 326 -13.28 -3.67 -0.66
C ILE A 326 -14.52 -3.47 0.22
N ASP A 327 -15.73 -3.72 -0.27
CA ASP A 327 -16.95 -3.61 0.51
C ASP A 327 -17.02 -4.68 1.61
N ILE A 328 -16.43 -5.87 1.38
CA ILE A 328 -16.27 -6.90 2.40
C ILE A 328 -15.29 -6.43 3.48
N VAL A 329 -14.08 -5.99 3.10
CA VAL A 329 -13.02 -5.63 4.07
C VAL A 329 -13.33 -4.31 4.79
N TYR A 330 -13.96 -3.36 4.10
CA TYR A 330 -14.23 -2.00 4.57
C TYR A 330 -15.70 -1.58 4.33
N PRO A 331 -16.68 -2.20 5.00
CA PRO A 331 -18.12 -2.00 4.73
C PRO A 331 -18.64 -0.59 5.05
N ARG A 332 -17.82 0.27 5.64
CA ARG A 332 -18.19 1.64 6.06
C ARG A 332 -17.30 2.72 5.45
N LEU A 333 -16.73 2.49 4.27
CA LEU A 333 -15.99 3.52 3.55
C LEU A 333 -16.86 4.73 3.25
N ARG A 334 -16.26 5.91 3.39
CA ARG A 334 -16.92 7.20 3.11
C ARG A 334 -16.00 8.08 2.29
N LYS A 335 -16.60 8.77 1.31
CA LYS A 335 -15.92 9.85 0.58
C LYS A 335 -15.80 11.06 1.50
N ARG A 336 -14.58 11.55 1.72
CA ARG A 336 -14.34 12.81 2.42
C ARG A 336 -14.08 13.92 1.41
N ARG A 337 -14.88 14.98 1.44
CA ARG A 337 -14.58 16.23 0.72
C ARG A 337 -13.44 16.95 1.44
N ARG A 338 -12.51 17.52 0.68
CA ARG A 338 -11.40 18.30 1.23
C ARG A 338 -11.83 19.75 1.37
N GLY A 339 -11.38 20.38 2.45
CA GLY A 339 -11.43 21.83 2.56
C GLY A 339 -10.48 22.50 1.57
N ALA A 340 -10.76 23.75 1.23
CA ALA A 340 -9.88 24.54 0.37
C ALA A 340 -8.47 24.63 0.95
N ILE A 341 -7.46 24.49 0.10
CA ILE A 341 -6.04 24.60 0.48
C ILE A 341 -5.54 25.95 -0.01
N ARG A 342 -4.79 26.67 0.84
CA ARG A 342 -4.11 27.91 0.43
C ARG A 342 -2.89 27.58 -0.41
N ILE A 343 -2.98 27.80 -1.71
CA ILE A 343 -1.91 27.59 -2.69
C ILE A 343 -1.24 28.92 -3.00
N ASN A 344 0.08 28.92 -3.23
CA ASN A 344 0.76 30.03 -3.91
C ASN A 344 0.71 29.75 -5.42
N SER A 345 -0.06 30.53 -6.16
CA SER A 345 -0.40 30.26 -7.56
C SER A 345 0.82 30.27 -8.49
N GLU A 346 1.76 31.19 -8.30
CA GLU A 346 2.96 31.30 -9.14
C GLU A 346 3.88 30.11 -8.94
N VAL A 347 4.15 29.77 -7.68
CA VAL A 347 4.98 28.61 -7.32
C VAL A 347 4.32 27.32 -7.79
N TYR A 348 3.00 27.21 -7.68
CA TYR A 348 2.25 26.08 -8.20
C TYR A 348 2.36 25.96 -9.72
N ALA A 349 2.16 27.04 -10.47
CA ALA A 349 2.27 27.05 -11.92
C ALA A 349 3.69 26.70 -12.39
N SER A 350 4.72 27.23 -11.72
CA SER A 350 6.11 26.84 -11.96
C SER A 350 6.31 25.33 -11.75
N GLY A 351 5.75 24.78 -10.67
CA GLY A 351 5.77 23.34 -10.43
C GLY A 351 5.04 22.55 -11.51
N GLN A 352 3.91 23.04 -12.01
CA GLN A 352 3.13 22.40 -13.06
C GLN A 352 3.90 22.27 -14.37
N SER A 353 4.60 23.32 -14.79
CA SER A 353 5.47 23.28 -15.97
C SER A 353 6.57 22.22 -15.82
N VAL A 354 7.20 22.14 -14.65
CA VAL A 354 8.20 21.11 -14.33
C VAL A 354 7.57 19.71 -14.28
N GLY A 355 6.37 19.58 -13.75
CA GLY A 355 5.59 18.33 -13.74
C GLY A 355 5.28 17.81 -15.15
N MET A 356 5.01 18.72 -16.08
CA MET A 356 4.73 18.38 -17.47
C MET A 356 6.01 17.96 -18.21
N SER A 357 7.14 18.59 -17.90
CA SER A 357 8.45 18.24 -18.45
C SER A 357 9.10 17.05 -17.76
N LEU A 358 8.64 16.66 -16.56
CA LEU A 358 9.21 15.58 -15.76
C LEU A 358 9.34 14.29 -16.57
N ALA A 359 10.57 14.03 -16.97
CA ALA A 359 11.08 12.70 -17.27
C ALA A 359 11.71 12.18 -15.97
N PHE A 360 11.73 10.87 -15.78
CA PHE A 360 12.43 10.27 -14.66
C PHE A 360 13.94 10.61 -14.85
N HIS A 361 14.70 10.97 -13.81
CA HIS A 361 16.08 11.52 -13.95
C HIS A 361 17.12 10.76 -13.11
N LYS A 362 18.30 10.49 -13.70
CA LYS A 362 19.44 9.64 -13.29
C LYS A 362 20.09 9.93 -11.92
N PRO A 363 20.70 8.92 -11.24
CA PRO A 363 21.71 9.14 -10.21
C PRO A 363 23.12 9.28 -10.82
N VAL A 364 23.96 10.08 -10.16
CA VAL A 364 25.37 10.33 -10.50
C VAL A 364 26.21 9.08 -10.19
N GLU A 365 27.05 8.64 -11.14
CA GLU A 365 28.04 7.59 -10.96
C GLU A 365 29.31 8.15 -10.28
N ASP A 366 29.79 7.46 -9.24
CA ASP A 366 31.10 7.68 -8.64
C ASP A 366 32.13 6.71 -9.26
N LYS A 367 33.39 7.13 -9.37
CA LYS A 367 34.45 6.60 -10.24
C LYS A 367 34.98 5.18 -9.94
N ASN A 368 34.29 4.37 -9.14
CA ASN A 368 34.82 3.09 -8.64
C ASN A 368 34.08 1.83 -9.10
N GLY A 369 33.27 1.88 -10.16
CA GLY A 369 32.79 0.67 -10.87
C GLY A 369 31.95 -0.30 -10.03
N LYS A 370 31.56 0.07 -8.81
CA LYS A 370 30.55 -0.64 -8.02
C LYS A 370 29.22 0.03 -8.28
N SER A 371 28.38 -0.57 -9.12
CA SER A 371 26.96 -0.27 -9.11
C SER A 371 26.47 -0.46 -7.68
N ARG A 372 26.18 0.62 -6.95
CA ARG A 372 25.37 0.50 -5.75
C ARG A 372 24.08 -0.14 -6.22
N ALA A 373 23.82 -1.36 -5.78
CA ALA A 373 22.55 -2.03 -5.95
C ALA A 373 21.48 -1.14 -5.30
N LEU A 374 20.94 -0.19 -6.06
CA LEU A 374 19.75 0.55 -5.72
C LEU A 374 18.59 -0.39 -6.03
N LEU A 375 18.32 -1.25 -5.04
CA LEU A 375 17.03 -1.75 -4.58
C LEU A 375 17.31 -2.84 -3.54
N LYS A 376 17.66 -2.42 -2.30
CA LYS A 376 17.02 -3.04 -1.13
C LYS A 376 15.57 -2.53 -1.10
N ALA A 377 14.77 -2.95 -2.09
CA ALA A 377 13.32 -2.87 -1.99
C ALA A 377 12.94 -3.73 -0.78
N GLY A 378 12.60 -3.07 0.32
CA GLY A 378 12.33 -3.71 1.61
C GLY A 378 12.90 -2.97 2.83
N ARG A 379 13.88 -2.07 2.64
CA ARG A 379 14.35 -1.18 3.72
C ARG A 379 14.82 0.15 3.13
N VAL A 380 13.87 0.99 2.71
CA VAL A 380 14.10 2.43 2.90
C VAL A 380 13.93 2.62 4.39
N ASP A 381 15.04 2.90 5.07
CA ASP A 381 14.99 3.35 6.44
C ASP A 381 14.15 4.64 6.47
N GLN A 382 12.90 4.51 6.89
CA GLN A 382 11.96 5.61 7.04
C GLN A 382 12.44 6.64 8.10
N SER A 383 13.59 6.42 8.74
CA SER A 383 14.26 7.40 9.60
C SER A 383 14.97 8.51 8.83
N GLN A 384 15.28 8.33 7.53
CA GLN A 384 15.95 9.36 6.71
C GLN A 384 15.00 10.28 5.94
N ILE A 385 13.68 10.14 6.15
CA ILE A 385 12.71 11.14 5.73
C ILE A 385 12.67 12.24 6.80
N ASP A 386 13.74 13.04 6.87
CA ASP A 386 13.70 14.30 7.61
C ASP A 386 12.87 15.32 6.80
N ILE A 387 11.55 15.40 7.11
CA ILE A 387 10.63 16.44 6.60
C ILE A 387 9.95 17.19 7.74
#